data_AF-A0A258W4L5-F1
#
_entry.id   AF-A0A258W4L5-F1
#
_cell.length_a   1.000
_cell.length_b   1.000
_cell.length_c   1.000
_cell.angle_alpha   90.00
_cell.angle_beta   90.00
_cell.angle_gamma   90.00
#
_symmetry.space_group_name_H-M   'P 1'
#
loop_
_entity.id
_entity.type
_entity.pdbx_description
1 polymer ?
#
loop_
_entity_poly.entity_id
_entity_poly.type
_entity_poly.pdbx_seq_one_letter_code
_entity_poly.pdbx_strand_id
1 'polypeptide(L)'
;MRLGMMLRPLGIGLVLLGAVQNPTESVAQILIAHRGASGERPEHTLAAYERAIDAGADFIEPDLVPTKDGVLVARHENEISGTTDVADHPEFASRRKTVTIDGETLTGWFTEDFTLAELRTLRARERLPQVRPANTRFDGLSQVPTFAEVLTLVRAKEAETGRRIGIYPELKHPAWFAAQGFDTAAMLLPMLDKAGY
;
A
#
# COMPACT_ATOMS: atom_id res chain seq x y z
N MET A 1 48.11 32.93 80.13
CA MET A 1 47.84 31.84 79.17
C MET A 1 46.38 31.96 78.72
N ARG A 2 46.13 32.48 77.51
CA ARG A 2 44.79 32.55 76.92
C ARG A 2 44.81 31.83 75.57
N LEU A 3 43.85 30.93 75.42
CA LEU A 3 43.66 29.96 74.37
C LEU A 3 43.18 30.66 73.08
N GLY A 4 43.93 30.54 71.98
CA GLY A 4 43.56 31.05 70.66
C GLY A 4 42.86 29.97 69.84
N MET A 5 41.59 30.19 69.53
CA MET A 5 40.73 29.33 68.74
C MET A 5 41.00 29.54 67.24
N MET A 6 41.61 28.56 66.55
CA MET A 6 41.74 28.55 65.09
C MET A 6 40.49 27.92 64.45
N LEU A 7 39.66 28.73 63.80
CA LEU A 7 38.65 28.23 62.86
C LEU A 7 39.32 27.86 61.53
N ARG A 8 39.10 26.64 61.04
CA ARG A 8 39.42 26.21 59.67
C ARG A 8 38.19 26.45 58.79
N PRO A 9 38.30 27.03 57.59
CA PRO A 9 37.16 27.14 56.69
C PRO A 9 36.87 25.77 56.05
N LEU A 10 35.59 25.38 56.05
CA LEU A 10 35.09 24.27 55.26
C LEU A 10 35.05 24.70 53.78
N GLY A 11 35.87 24.08 52.93
CA GLY A 11 35.75 24.21 51.48
C GLY A 11 34.59 23.35 50.98
N ILE A 12 33.58 23.99 50.38
CA ILE A 12 32.48 23.30 49.68
C ILE A 12 33.00 22.86 48.32
N GLY A 13 33.24 21.56 48.15
CA GLY A 13 33.55 20.97 46.84
C GLY A 13 32.28 20.85 46.00
N LEU A 14 32.22 21.58 44.90
CA LEU A 14 31.17 21.46 43.89
C LEU A 14 31.41 20.20 43.06
N VAL A 15 30.62 19.15 43.26
CA VAL A 15 30.60 17.97 42.39
C VAL A 15 29.70 18.27 41.20
N LEU A 16 30.30 18.47 40.02
CA LEU A 16 29.57 18.50 38.76
C LEU A 16 29.22 17.06 38.37
N LEU A 17 27.98 16.65 38.62
CA LEU A 17 27.40 15.45 38.01
C LEU A 17 27.25 15.72 36.50
N GLY A 18 28.17 15.18 35.69
CA GLY A 18 27.97 15.07 34.26
C GLY A 18 26.82 14.09 33.98
N ALA A 19 25.72 14.58 33.41
CA ALA A 19 24.65 13.72 32.93
C ALA A 19 25.20 12.85 31.79
N VAL A 20 25.30 11.54 32.02
CA VAL A 20 25.50 10.57 30.94
C VAL A 20 24.22 10.58 30.12
N GLN A 21 24.25 11.22 28.96
CA GLN A 21 23.18 11.10 27.98
C GLN A 21 23.31 9.75 27.30
N ASN A 22 22.42 8.81 27.63
CA ASN A 22 22.22 7.65 26.78
C ASN A 22 21.63 8.14 25.46
N PRO A 23 22.22 7.82 24.29
CA PRO A 23 21.56 8.10 23.02
C PRO A 23 20.25 7.29 23.01
N THR A 24 19.12 7.97 23.07
CA THR A 24 17.83 7.38 22.70
C THR A 24 17.97 6.93 21.26
N GLU A 25 17.95 5.62 20.99
CA GLU A 25 17.80 5.13 19.62
C GLU A 25 16.52 5.77 19.06
N SER A 26 16.68 6.66 18.09
CA SER A 26 15.54 7.20 17.36
C SER A 26 14.97 6.05 16.55
N VAL A 27 13.78 5.57 16.93
CA VAL A 27 13.02 4.65 16.08
C VAL A 27 12.69 5.42 14.80
N ALA A 28 13.31 5.01 13.68
CA ALA A 28 13.05 5.64 12.39
C ALA A 28 11.57 5.42 12.05
N GLN A 29 10.85 6.52 11.74
CA GLN A 29 9.48 6.43 11.25
C GLN A 29 9.50 5.81 9.85
N ILE A 30 8.64 4.83 9.62
CA ILE A 30 8.47 4.22 8.29
C ILE A 30 7.33 4.92 7.55
N LEU A 31 7.51 5.11 6.24
CA LEU A 31 6.51 5.69 5.34
C LEU A 31 5.90 4.59 4.47
N ILE A 32 4.66 4.23 4.76
CA ILE A 32 3.89 3.26 3.98
C ILE A 32 2.94 4.02 3.05
N ALA A 33 3.17 3.90 1.74
CA ALA A 33 2.33 4.53 0.73
C ALA A 33 1.06 3.71 0.49
N HIS A 34 0.01 4.03 1.25
CA HIS A 34 -1.33 3.45 1.14
C HIS A 34 -1.87 3.62 -0.28
N ARG A 35 -1.96 2.48 -1.01
CA ARG A 35 -2.37 2.38 -2.41
C ARG A 35 -1.49 3.17 -3.40
N GLY A 36 -0.23 3.38 -3.03
CA GLY A 36 0.70 4.28 -3.72
C GLY A 36 0.47 5.75 -3.37
N ALA A 37 0.84 6.67 -4.26
CA ALA A 37 0.60 8.10 -4.11
C ALA A 37 -0.85 8.44 -4.47
N SER A 38 -1.81 7.80 -3.80
CA SER A 38 -3.24 7.84 -4.13
C SER A 38 -3.86 9.23 -3.97
N GLY A 39 -3.21 10.14 -3.24
CA GLY A 39 -3.58 11.57 -3.20
C GLY A 39 -3.24 12.34 -4.48
N GLU A 40 -2.36 11.79 -5.34
CA GLU A 40 -1.84 12.45 -6.54
C GLU A 40 -2.13 11.71 -7.85
N ARG A 41 -2.46 10.42 -7.79
CA ARG A 41 -2.76 9.55 -8.93
C ARG A 41 -3.90 8.58 -8.56
N PRO A 42 -4.68 8.06 -9.53
CA PRO A 42 -5.61 6.97 -9.29
C PRO A 42 -4.95 5.82 -8.55
N GLU A 43 -5.60 5.37 -7.47
CA GLU A 43 -5.07 4.38 -6.53
C GLU A 43 -4.76 3.04 -7.21
N HIS A 44 -3.76 2.32 -6.69
CA HIS A 44 -3.29 1.02 -7.20
C HIS A 44 -2.97 0.98 -8.70
N THR A 45 -2.43 2.05 -9.24
CA THR A 45 -1.78 2.05 -10.56
C THR A 45 -0.27 1.94 -10.39
N LEU A 46 0.44 1.40 -11.40
CA LEU A 46 1.91 1.41 -11.37
C LEU A 46 2.46 2.84 -11.23
N ALA A 47 1.81 3.81 -11.89
CA ALA A 47 2.15 5.22 -11.78
C ALA A 47 1.98 5.78 -10.35
N ALA A 48 0.95 5.34 -9.61
CA ALA A 48 0.79 5.74 -8.21
C ALA A 48 1.89 5.15 -7.32
N TYR A 49 2.24 3.87 -7.51
CA TYR A 49 3.32 3.24 -6.75
C TYR A 49 4.68 3.85 -7.05
N GLU A 50 5.02 4.03 -8.34
CA GLU A 50 6.26 4.66 -8.76
C GLU A 50 6.40 6.07 -8.17
N ARG A 51 5.35 6.89 -8.29
CA ARG A 51 5.33 8.24 -7.74
C ARG A 51 5.55 8.26 -6.22
N ALA A 52 5.01 7.28 -5.49
CA ALA A 52 5.21 7.16 -4.05
C ALA A 52 6.65 6.78 -3.69
N ILE A 53 7.25 5.84 -4.43
CA ILE A 53 8.65 5.44 -4.24
C ILE A 53 9.58 6.64 -4.48
N ASP A 54 9.33 7.38 -5.55
CA ASP A 54 10.05 8.63 -5.89
C ASP A 54 9.86 9.72 -4.84
N ALA A 55 8.72 9.75 -4.14
CA ALA A 55 8.45 10.66 -3.04
C ALA A 55 9.18 10.28 -1.74
N GLY A 56 9.85 9.13 -1.68
CA GLY A 56 10.56 8.67 -0.50
C GLY A 56 9.80 7.65 0.36
N ALA A 57 8.73 7.02 -0.16
CA ALA A 57 8.07 5.94 0.57
C ALA A 57 9.04 4.77 0.81
N ASP A 58 8.97 4.17 2.01
CA ASP A 58 9.73 2.98 2.38
C ASP A 58 9.01 1.71 1.95
N PHE A 59 7.68 1.73 1.96
CA PHE A 59 6.81 0.64 1.53
C PHE A 59 5.75 1.15 0.56
N ILE A 60 5.34 0.30 -0.39
CA ILE A 60 4.07 0.44 -1.10
C ILE A 60 3.07 -0.61 -0.62
N GLU A 61 1.80 -0.24 -0.56
CA GLU A 61 0.73 -1.10 -0.05
C GLU A 61 -0.22 -1.46 -1.22
N PRO A 62 -0.15 -2.71 -1.72
CA PRO A 62 -1.12 -3.23 -2.68
C PRO A 62 -2.21 -4.08 -2.00
N ASP A 63 -3.47 -3.66 -2.16
CA ASP A 63 -4.63 -4.50 -1.93
C ASP A 63 -4.81 -5.52 -3.07
N LEU A 64 -5.06 -6.78 -2.76
CA LEU A 64 -5.07 -7.87 -3.73
C LEU A 64 -6.42 -8.57 -3.80
N VAL A 65 -6.90 -8.72 -5.03
CA VAL A 65 -8.10 -9.49 -5.39
C VAL A 65 -7.79 -10.39 -6.60
N PRO A 66 -8.39 -11.59 -6.70
CA PRO A 66 -8.21 -12.47 -7.85
C PRO A 66 -9.07 -12.06 -9.05
N THR A 67 -8.58 -12.36 -10.24
CA THR A 67 -9.35 -12.46 -11.48
C THR A 67 -9.98 -13.85 -11.62
N LYS A 68 -10.92 -14.00 -12.56
CA LYS A 68 -11.58 -15.27 -12.89
C LYS A 68 -10.59 -16.40 -13.21
N ASP A 69 -9.50 -16.06 -13.89
CA ASP A 69 -8.44 -16.97 -14.32
C ASP A 69 -7.28 -17.09 -13.30
N GLY A 70 -7.49 -16.64 -12.06
CA GLY A 70 -6.59 -16.92 -10.94
C GLY A 70 -5.33 -16.04 -10.91
N VAL A 71 -5.43 -14.79 -11.36
CA VAL A 71 -4.33 -13.81 -11.26
C VAL A 71 -4.65 -12.81 -10.15
N LEU A 72 -3.69 -12.58 -9.24
CA LEU A 72 -3.81 -11.50 -8.26
C LEU A 72 -3.54 -10.15 -8.93
N VAL A 73 -4.51 -9.24 -8.82
CA VAL A 73 -4.42 -7.86 -9.30
C VAL A 73 -4.54 -6.88 -8.15
N ALA A 74 -3.87 -5.73 -8.29
CA ALA A 74 -3.86 -4.75 -7.21
C ALA A 74 -5.10 -3.85 -7.31
N ARG A 75 -6.08 -4.02 -6.41
CA ARG A 75 -7.27 -3.16 -6.25
C ARG A 75 -7.87 -3.30 -4.85
N HIS A 76 -8.29 -2.15 -4.28
CA HIS A 76 -8.88 -2.09 -2.93
C HIS A 76 -10.18 -2.86 -2.75
N GLU A 77 -11.01 -2.95 -3.79
CA GLU A 77 -12.23 -3.76 -3.77
C GLU A 77 -12.28 -4.60 -5.04
N ASN A 78 -12.98 -5.72 -4.96
CA ASN A 78 -13.27 -6.53 -6.14
C ASN A 78 -14.39 -5.92 -6.99
N GLU A 79 -15.27 -5.11 -6.40
CA GLU A 79 -16.20 -4.25 -7.13
C GLU A 79 -15.44 -3.10 -7.82
N ILE A 80 -15.54 -3.01 -9.15
CA ILE A 80 -14.70 -2.12 -9.98
C ILE A 80 -15.48 -1.00 -10.70
N SER A 81 -16.78 -0.83 -10.46
CA SER A 81 -17.61 0.20 -11.13
C SER A 81 -17.05 1.61 -10.94
N GLY A 82 -16.67 1.95 -9.71
CA GLY A 82 -16.24 3.31 -9.35
C GLY A 82 -14.76 3.60 -9.58
N THR A 83 -14.00 2.63 -10.06
CA THR A 83 -12.53 2.69 -10.09
C THR A 83 -11.92 2.18 -11.38
N THR A 84 -12.77 1.83 -12.34
CA THR A 84 -12.42 1.55 -13.73
C THR A 84 -13.47 2.17 -14.66
N ASP A 85 -13.26 2.09 -15.96
CA ASP A 85 -14.20 2.46 -17.00
C ASP A 85 -15.18 1.32 -17.40
N VAL A 86 -15.28 0.23 -16.62
CA VAL A 86 -16.09 -0.96 -16.96
C VAL A 86 -17.54 -0.65 -17.37
N ALA A 87 -18.16 0.38 -16.79
CA ALA A 87 -19.52 0.79 -17.12
C ALA A 87 -19.68 1.33 -18.55
N ASP A 88 -18.58 1.79 -19.16
CA ASP A 88 -18.53 2.32 -20.53
C ASP A 88 -18.24 1.24 -21.58
N HIS A 89 -18.16 -0.04 -21.18
CA HIS A 89 -17.93 -1.20 -22.03
C HIS A 89 -19.21 -2.04 -22.21
N PRO A 90 -19.96 -1.87 -23.32
CA PRO A 90 -21.23 -2.57 -23.54
C PRO A 90 -21.10 -4.10 -23.55
N GLU A 91 -19.97 -4.64 -23.99
CA GLU A 91 -19.66 -6.07 -23.99
C GLU A 91 -19.67 -6.70 -22.58
N PHE A 92 -19.52 -5.88 -21.53
CA PHE A 92 -19.56 -6.31 -20.14
C PHE A 92 -20.86 -5.96 -19.42
N ALA A 93 -21.83 -5.31 -20.08
CA ALA A 93 -23.06 -4.85 -19.44
C ALA A 93 -23.84 -5.99 -18.73
N SER A 94 -23.84 -7.19 -19.32
CA SER A 94 -24.53 -8.38 -18.76
C SER A 94 -23.85 -8.97 -17.52
N ARG A 95 -22.61 -8.57 -17.20
CA ARG A 95 -21.88 -9.03 -16.00
C ARG A 95 -22.20 -8.20 -14.75
N ARG A 96 -22.95 -7.10 -14.90
CA ARG A 96 -23.37 -6.30 -13.76
C ARG A 96 -24.32 -7.11 -12.87
N LYS A 97 -23.95 -7.33 -11.62
CA LYS A 97 -24.72 -8.14 -10.67
C LYS A 97 -24.82 -7.47 -9.31
N THR A 98 -25.76 -7.93 -8.49
CA THR A 98 -25.89 -7.57 -7.07
C THR A 98 -25.43 -8.73 -6.23
N VAL A 99 -24.50 -8.50 -5.30
CA VAL A 99 -23.97 -9.50 -4.37
C VAL A 99 -23.80 -8.89 -2.99
N THR A 100 -23.80 -9.74 -1.95
CA THR A 100 -23.49 -9.34 -0.58
C THR A 100 -22.13 -9.91 -0.20
N ILE A 101 -21.17 -9.02 0.09
CA ILE A 101 -19.79 -9.36 0.45
C ILE A 101 -19.54 -8.76 1.83
N ASP A 102 -19.11 -9.59 2.79
CA ASP A 102 -18.83 -9.18 4.19
C ASP A 102 -19.95 -8.34 4.86
N GLY A 103 -21.20 -8.63 4.49
CA GLY A 103 -22.39 -7.94 5.02
C GLY A 103 -22.83 -6.70 4.24
N GLU A 104 -22.06 -6.27 3.25
CA GLU A 104 -22.38 -5.13 2.39
C GLU A 104 -22.97 -5.58 1.06
N THR A 105 -24.12 -5.01 0.68
CA THR A 105 -24.76 -5.30 -0.61
C THR A 105 -24.28 -4.31 -1.66
N LEU A 106 -23.58 -4.83 -2.67
CA LEU A 106 -22.97 -4.08 -3.75
C LEU A 106 -23.65 -4.44 -5.07
N THR A 107 -23.79 -3.46 -5.97
CA THR A 107 -24.27 -3.70 -7.33
C THR A 107 -23.30 -3.11 -8.33
N GLY A 108 -22.68 -3.96 -9.14
CA GLY A 108 -21.60 -3.54 -10.01
C GLY A 108 -20.95 -4.70 -10.75
N TRP A 109 -19.67 -4.54 -11.07
CA TRP A 109 -18.85 -5.53 -11.77
C TRP A 109 -17.72 -5.97 -10.85
N PHE A 110 -17.41 -7.27 -10.84
CA PHE A 110 -16.53 -7.86 -9.85
C PHE A 110 -15.33 -8.53 -10.51
N THR A 111 -14.11 -8.35 -9.98
CA THR A 111 -12.87 -8.84 -10.63
C THR A 111 -12.88 -10.34 -10.90
N GLU A 112 -13.51 -11.13 -10.03
CA GLU A 112 -13.64 -12.58 -10.20
C GLU A 112 -14.53 -13.01 -11.39
N ASP A 113 -15.24 -12.08 -12.03
CA ASP A 113 -16.02 -12.32 -13.25
C ASP A 113 -15.23 -12.01 -14.54
N PHE A 114 -14.00 -11.51 -14.44
CA PHE A 114 -13.16 -11.11 -15.56
C PHE A 114 -11.88 -11.92 -15.60
N THR A 115 -11.49 -12.41 -16.78
CA THR A 115 -10.11 -12.87 -17.00
C THR A 115 -9.15 -11.69 -16.96
N LEU A 116 -7.85 -11.93 -16.73
CA LEU A 116 -6.85 -10.87 -16.81
C LEU A 116 -6.88 -10.18 -18.19
N ALA A 117 -7.05 -10.94 -19.27
CA ALA A 117 -7.10 -10.41 -20.63
C ALA A 117 -8.26 -9.41 -20.82
N GLU A 118 -9.43 -9.72 -20.26
CA GLU A 118 -10.58 -8.80 -20.27
C GLU A 118 -10.34 -7.60 -19.35
N LEU A 119 -9.83 -7.82 -18.13
CA LEU A 119 -9.53 -6.73 -17.20
C LEU A 119 -8.51 -5.73 -17.78
N ARG A 120 -7.61 -6.20 -18.65
CA ARG A 120 -6.63 -5.36 -19.37
C ARG A 120 -7.24 -4.45 -20.43
N THR A 121 -8.46 -4.71 -20.89
CA THR A 121 -9.14 -3.79 -21.81
C THR A 121 -9.62 -2.54 -21.07
N LEU A 122 -9.85 -2.65 -19.76
CA LEU A 122 -10.32 -1.56 -18.91
C LEU A 122 -9.19 -0.59 -18.52
N ARG A 123 -9.56 0.60 -18.09
CA ARG A 123 -8.67 1.63 -17.55
C ARG A 123 -9.10 2.07 -16.16
N ALA A 124 -8.11 2.28 -15.30
CA ALA A 124 -8.30 2.78 -13.95
C ALA A 124 -8.84 4.21 -13.95
N ARG A 125 -9.65 4.52 -12.94
CA ARG A 125 -10.21 5.85 -12.68
C ARG A 125 -10.04 6.24 -11.22
N GLU A 126 -10.03 7.53 -10.95
CA GLU A 126 -10.07 8.09 -9.61
C GLU A 126 -11.35 7.66 -8.88
N ARG A 127 -11.17 6.98 -7.74
CA ARG A 127 -12.27 6.48 -6.88
C ARG A 127 -13.12 7.59 -6.28
N LEU A 128 -12.49 8.69 -5.88
CA LEU A 128 -13.06 9.76 -5.08
C LEU A 128 -12.95 11.09 -5.83
N PRO A 129 -13.56 11.27 -7.00
CA PRO A 129 -13.36 12.45 -7.85
C PRO A 129 -13.85 13.74 -7.19
N GLN A 130 -14.77 13.66 -6.22
CA GLN A 130 -15.23 14.81 -5.44
C GLN A 130 -14.24 15.26 -4.36
N VAL A 131 -13.35 14.35 -3.91
CA VAL A 131 -12.33 14.62 -2.87
C VAL A 131 -10.96 14.87 -3.50
N ARG A 132 -10.63 14.14 -4.57
CA ARG A 132 -9.36 14.21 -5.30
C ARG A 132 -9.59 14.60 -6.78
N PRO A 133 -10.24 15.74 -7.07
CA PRO A 133 -10.61 16.11 -8.45
C PRO A 133 -9.40 16.27 -9.37
N ALA A 134 -8.23 16.64 -8.83
CA ALA A 134 -7.00 16.73 -9.63
C ALA A 134 -6.52 15.38 -10.18
N ASN A 135 -6.94 14.25 -9.59
CA ASN A 135 -6.55 12.92 -10.04
C ASN A 135 -7.30 12.48 -11.31
N THR A 136 -8.49 13.04 -11.58
CA THR A 136 -9.30 12.64 -12.75
C THR A 136 -8.62 12.96 -14.08
N ARG A 137 -7.65 13.88 -14.09
CA ARG A 137 -6.79 14.13 -15.27
C ARG A 137 -5.95 12.92 -15.69
N PHE A 138 -5.85 11.90 -14.83
CA PHE A 138 -5.14 10.65 -15.10
C PHE A 138 -6.10 9.48 -15.35
N ASP A 139 -7.41 9.70 -15.32
CA ASP A 139 -8.40 8.68 -15.68
C ASP A 139 -8.15 8.18 -17.10
N GLY A 140 -8.30 6.88 -17.32
CA GLY A 140 -8.11 6.31 -18.65
C GLY A 140 -6.66 6.01 -19.04
N LEU A 141 -5.67 6.47 -18.26
CA LEU A 141 -4.25 6.34 -18.63
C LEU A 141 -3.62 5.00 -18.24
N SER A 142 -4.02 4.43 -17.10
CA SER A 142 -3.41 3.23 -16.54
C SER A 142 -4.33 2.02 -16.62
N GLN A 143 -3.76 0.84 -16.86
CA GLN A 143 -4.45 -0.43 -16.64
C GLN A 143 -4.44 -0.81 -15.15
N VAL A 144 -5.30 -1.75 -14.78
CA VAL A 144 -5.19 -2.43 -13.48
C VAL A 144 -3.94 -3.34 -13.49
N PRO A 145 -2.99 -3.14 -12.56
CA PRO A 145 -1.77 -3.95 -12.54
C PRO A 145 -1.98 -5.29 -11.85
N THR A 146 -1.20 -6.28 -12.28
CA THR A 146 -1.05 -7.55 -11.54
C THR A 146 -0.08 -7.36 -10.38
N PHE A 147 -0.19 -8.20 -9.35
CA PHE A 147 0.80 -8.18 -8.27
C PHE A 147 2.23 -8.48 -8.77
N ALA A 148 2.36 -9.33 -9.79
CA ALA A 148 3.66 -9.62 -10.42
C ALA A 148 4.31 -8.37 -11.05
N GLU A 149 3.52 -7.48 -11.66
CA GLU A 149 4.02 -6.21 -12.18
C GLU A 149 4.38 -5.23 -11.08
N VAL A 150 3.62 -5.21 -9.97
CA VAL A 150 3.97 -4.41 -8.79
C VAL A 150 5.32 -4.85 -8.23
N LEU A 151 5.56 -6.17 -8.10
CA LEU A 151 6.85 -6.72 -7.69
C LEU A 151 7.98 -6.36 -8.68
N THR A 152 7.69 -6.40 -9.98
CA THR A 152 8.65 -6.02 -11.03
C THR A 152 9.01 -4.54 -10.93
N LEU A 153 8.03 -3.66 -10.71
CA LEU A 153 8.25 -2.24 -10.49
C LEU A 153 9.12 -2.00 -9.25
N VAL A 154 8.84 -2.66 -8.13
CA VAL A 154 9.64 -2.54 -6.90
C VAL A 154 11.10 -2.88 -7.20
N ARG A 155 11.38 -4.02 -7.84
CA ARG A 155 12.76 -4.41 -8.19
C ARG A 155 13.44 -3.42 -9.13
N ALA A 156 12.70 -2.88 -10.11
CA ALA A 156 13.24 -1.85 -11.00
C ALA A 156 13.60 -0.57 -10.24
N LYS A 157 12.74 -0.10 -9.32
CA LYS A 157 12.99 1.11 -8.53
C LYS A 157 14.09 0.90 -7.48
N GLU A 158 14.23 -0.29 -6.91
CA GLU A 158 15.36 -0.60 -6.03
C GLU A 158 16.69 -0.54 -6.81
N ALA A 159 16.74 -1.10 -8.02
CA ALA A 159 17.91 -1.00 -8.89
C ALA A 159 18.22 0.44 -9.33
N GLU A 160 17.21 1.25 -9.60
CA GLU A 160 17.34 2.66 -9.99
C GLU A 160 17.83 3.54 -8.83
N THR A 161 17.22 3.40 -7.65
CA THR A 161 17.43 4.31 -6.52
C THR A 161 18.51 3.85 -5.55
N GLY A 162 18.90 2.57 -5.61
CA GLY A 162 19.77 1.93 -4.62
C GLY A 162 19.14 1.78 -3.22
N ARG A 163 17.86 2.14 -3.05
CA ARG A 163 17.10 1.98 -1.81
C ARG A 163 16.40 0.63 -1.81
N ARG A 164 16.30 -0.03 -0.65
CA ARG A 164 15.39 -1.16 -0.47
C ARG A 164 13.97 -0.63 -0.32
N ILE A 165 13.03 -1.20 -1.07
CA ILE A 165 11.62 -0.80 -1.05
C ILE A 165 10.80 -2.00 -0.61
N GLY A 166 10.06 -1.83 0.48
CA GLY A 166 9.17 -2.85 1.00
C GLY A 166 7.83 -2.91 0.26
N ILE A 167 7.16 -4.05 0.40
CA ILE A 167 5.77 -4.23 0.02
C ILE A 167 4.94 -4.54 1.27
N TYR A 168 3.71 -4.06 1.31
CA TYR A 168 2.76 -4.30 2.39
C TYR A 168 1.45 -4.81 1.79
N PRO A 169 1.38 -6.07 1.32
CA PRO A 169 0.19 -6.57 0.63
C PRO A 169 -0.98 -6.80 1.60
N GLU A 170 -2.17 -6.43 1.19
CA GLU A 170 -3.44 -6.74 1.88
C GLU A 170 -4.26 -7.72 1.02
N LEU A 171 -4.80 -8.79 1.63
CA LEU A 171 -5.76 -9.67 0.96
C LEU A 171 -7.18 -9.19 1.26
N LYS A 172 -7.92 -8.81 0.22
CA LYS A 172 -9.33 -8.38 0.37
C LYS A 172 -10.25 -9.59 0.39
N HIS A 173 -11.28 -9.55 1.23
CA HIS A 173 -12.37 -10.53 1.32
C HIS A 173 -11.97 -12.02 1.20
N PRO A 174 -10.94 -12.50 1.94
CA PRO A 174 -10.44 -13.87 1.76
C PRO A 174 -11.52 -14.95 1.97
N ALA A 175 -12.48 -14.73 2.89
CA ALA A 175 -13.58 -15.67 3.11
C ALA A 175 -14.55 -15.75 1.92
N TRP A 176 -14.89 -14.61 1.32
CA TRP A 176 -15.73 -14.53 0.12
C TRP A 176 -15.08 -15.25 -1.06
N PHE A 177 -13.79 -15.02 -1.28
CA PHE A 177 -13.04 -15.65 -2.36
C PHE A 177 -12.85 -17.15 -2.16
N ALA A 178 -12.60 -17.58 -0.92
CA ALA A 178 -12.51 -19.00 -0.59
C ALA A 178 -13.82 -19.74 -0.93
N ALA A 179 -14.98 -19.13 -0.65
CA ALA A 179 -16.28 -19.70 -1.01
C ALA A 179 -16.51 -19.84 -2.54
N GLN A 180 -15.75 -19.07 -3.33
CA GLN A 180 -15.76 -19.13 -4.80
C GLN A 180 -14.61 -19.98 -5.39
N GLY A 181 -13.82 -20.64 -4.53
CA GLY A 181 -12.73 -21.52 -4.95
C GLY A 181 -11.38 -20.84 -5.11
N PHE A 182 -11.22 -19.59 -4.66
CA PHE A 182 -9.94 -18.88 -4.65
C PHE A 182 -9.33 -18.88 -3.24
N ASP A 183 -8.24 -19.63 -3.07
CA ASP A 183 -7.39 -19.52 -1.88
C ASP A 183 -6.35 -18.40 -2.11
N THR A 184 -6.72 -17.17 -1.77
CA THR A 184 -5.88 -16.00 -2.05
C THR A 184 -4.57 -15.99 -1.27
N ALA A 185 -4.51 -16.63 -0.11
CA ALA A 185 -3.26 -16.81 0.64
C ALA A 185 -2.33 -17.80 -0.10
N ALA A 186 -2.85 -18.95 -0.53
CA ALA A 186 -2.08 -19.91 -1.32
C ALA A 186 -1.65 -19.36 -2.69
N MET A 187 -2.39 -18.40 -3.26
CA MET A 187 -1.98 -17.67 -4.46
C MET A 187 -0.85 -16.67 -4.18
N LEU A 188 -0.90 -15.96 -3.05
CA LEU A 188 0.05 -14.91 -2.70
C LEU A 188 1.41 -15.45 -2.26
N LEU A 189 1.44 -16.47 -1.38
CA LEU A 189 2.67 -16.94 -0.74
C LEU A 189 3.77 -17.35 -1.74
N PRO A 190 3.49 -18.11 -2.82
CA PRO A 190 4.52 -18.46 -3.81
C PRO A 190 5.08 -17.24 -4.57
N MET A 191 4.27 -16.19 -4.73
CA MET A 191 4.73 -14.95 -5.39
C MET A 191 5.69 -14.18 -4.48
N LEU A 192 5.44 -14.17 -3.17
CA LEU A 192 6.33 -13.58 -2.16
C LEU A 192 7.65 -14.36 -2.07
N ASP A 193 7.58 -15.68 -1.93
CA ASP A 193 8.77 -16.56 -1.87
C ASP A 193 9.65 -16.41 -3.12
N LYS A 194 9.04 -16.47 -4.32
CA LYS A 194 9.76 -16.23 -5.59
C LYS A 194 10.38 -14.84 -5.67
N ALA A 195 9.75 -13.85 -5.05
CA ALA A 195 10.28 -12.50 -4.97
C ALA A 195 11.34 -12.34 -3.87
N GLY A 196 11.54 -13.33 -2.97
CA GLY A 196 12.55 -13.29 -1.91
C GLY A 196 12.09 -12.59 -0.63
N TYR A 197 10.80 -12.69 -0.31
CA TYR A 197 10.21 -12.25 0.98
C TYR A 197 9.96 -13.44 1.91
#